data_AF-A0A9E8KPL6-F1
#
_entry.id   AF-A0A9E8KPL6-F1
#
_cell.length_a   1.000
_cell.length_b   1.000
_cell.length_c   1.000
_cell.angle_alpha   90.00
_cell.angle_beta   90.00
_cell.angle_gamma   90.00
#
_symmetry.space_group_name_H-M   'P 1'
#
loop_
_entity.id
_entity.type
_entity.pdbx_description
1 polymer ?
#
loop_
_entity_poly.entity_id
_entity_poly.type
_entity_poly.pdbx_seq_one_letter_code
_entity_poly.pdbx_strand_id
1 'polypeptide(L)'
;MKSIFYSLMFLLLVTNKLHADTYVKLLSDSAESDIYINGEVSATFYDEPVQFILPPGEYLIEVKKEYGDGSYGYFKRVLKAGKIDTKVAIKAEFKKEFTHDYYLKRTNTLAGAESYLERFPDSKFTPQVRDFVEREYATQATTIEDAKAYLTRYPNGRYKSAVMERDIFLVSVYKEERDGVVETNHYEYNEQGQLLKDTYKSSDGYWKKQTYNYNDQGLLSDKRVERKGQVTLKDVYSYNENGLLKEERHYQEDKYTRNVSYQYDSKGNRTEKLNRTVLYGNFRDFMSYKIDYEYDDRGNLIRKYEEHLKNGDWKQFDYRYDETGFLISKRKQEQGYRDFDKTYNYTKPTIEYVNDDQGRLIEETIDPDSKYPIKVDYRYSSSGLLIEKNKRFTDGRRIRYTYDASENLIEEHYFPDSDGDTYTKSWQYQSFKVKNLLKQPKN
;
A
#
# COMPACT_ATOMS: atom_id res chain seq x y z
N MET A 1 -12.43 -93.96 54.50
CA MET A 1 -11.08 -94.32 54.01
C MET A 1 -11.12 -94.27 52.47
N LYS A 2 -10.42 -93.30 51.83
CA LYS A 2 -10.06 -93.21 50.39
C LYS A 2 -11.24 -93.23 49.38
N SER A 3 -11.35 -92.41 48.33
CA SER A 3 -10.40 -91.91 47.32
C SER A 3 -11.08 -90.70 46.65
N ILE A 4 -10.60 -89.45 46.74
CA ILE A 4 -9.56 -88.77 45.95
C ILE A 4 -9.66 -88.97 44.42
N PHE A 5 -9.55 -87.84 43.72
CA PHE A 5 -9.27 -87.60 42.30
C PHE A 5 -10.47 -87.65 41.35
N TYR A 6 -11.11 -86.49 41.13
CA TYR A 6 -11.46 -85.88 39.83
C TYR A 6 -12.31 -84.62 40.11
N SER A 7 -11.73 -83.62 40.77
CA SER A 7 -12.30 -82.27 40.87
C SER A 7 -11.19 -81.24 40.67
N LEU A 8 -10.48 -81.41 39.55
CA LEU A 8 -9.41 -80.56 39.07
C LEU A 8 -9.62 -80.34 37.57
N MET A 9 -10.82 -79.88 37.16
CA MET A 9 -11.04 -79.55 35.75
C MET A 9 -12.27 -78.69 35.43
N PHE A 10 -12.83 -77.91 36.36
CA PHE A 10 -14.03 -77.11 36.00
C PHE A 10 -14.28 -75.86 36.84
N LEU A 11 -13.26 -75.03 37.12
CA LEU A 11 -13.50 -73.62 37.52
C LEU A 11 -12.26 -72.72 37.37
N LEU A 12 -11.54 -72.87 36.25
CA LEU A 12 -10.60 -71.86 35.74
C LEU A 12 -10.97 -71.53 34.30
N LEU A 13 -12.29 -71.44 34.02
CA LEU A 13 -12.80 -70.56 32.99
C LEU A 13 -12.71 -69.13 33.54
N VAL A 14 -11.49 -68.63 33.71
CA VAL A 14 -11.27 -67.22 33.44
C VAL A 14 -11.70 -67.12 31.99
N THR A 15 -12.91 -66.63 31.75
CA THR A 15 -13.26 -66.11 30.45
C THR A 15 -12.26 -65.00 30.22
N ASN A 16 -11.11 -65.35 29.65
CA ASN A 16 -10.38 -64.47 28.74
C ASN A 16 -11.40 -64.22 27.64
N LYS A 17 -12.38 -63.34 27.92
CA LYS A 17 -13.02 -62.55 26.89
C LYS A 17 -11.81 -61.90 26.26
N LEU A 18 -11.33 -62.49 25.16
CA LEU A 18 -10.39 -61.82 24.27
C LEU A 18 -11.06 -60.48 24.02
N HIS A 19 -10.55 -59.46 24.71
CA HIS A 19 -11.00 -58.10 24.50
C HIS A 19 -10.57 -57.82 23.07
N ALA A 20 -11.57 -57.77 22.18
CA ALA A 20 -11.33 -57.57 20.77
C ALA A 20 -10.86 -56.14 20.59
N ASP A 21 -9.62 -56.02 20.15
CA ASP A 21 -8.97 -54.77 19.82
C ASP A 21 -9.64 -54.12 18.59
N THR A 22 -9.89 -52.81 18.64
CA THR A 22 -10.40 -52.02 17.51
C THR A 22 -9.26 -51.23 16.87
N TYR A 23 -9.10 -51.34 15.56
CA TYR A 23 -8.11 -50.57 14.81
C TYR A 23 -8.69 -49.23 14.33
N VAL A 24 -8.11 -48.14 14.80
CA VAL A 24 -8.47 -46.77 14.37
C VAL A 24 -7.32 -46.22 13.52
N LYS A 25 -7.63 -45.82 12.29
CA LYS A 25 -6.66 -45.15 11.40
C LYS A 25 -7.05 -43.69 11.27
N LEU A 26 -6.26 -42.81 11.86
CA LEU A 26 -6.50 -41.38 11.81
C LEU A 26 -5.76 -40.77 10.61
N LEU A 27 -6.50 -40.02 9.80
CA LEU A 27 -5.99 -39.30 8.64
C LEU A 27 -6.14 -37.81 8.94
N SER A 28 -5.06 -37.19 9.38
CA SER A 28 -4.99 -35.74 9.46
C SER A 28 -4.70 -35.18 8.07
N ASP A 29 -5.37 -34.11 7.68
CA ASP A 29 -5.04 -33.37 6.45
C ASP A 29 -3.87 -32.37 6.67
N SER A 30 -3.27 -32.39 7.86
CA SER A 30 -2.26 -31.44 8.28
C SER A 30 -1.14 -32.17 9.04
N ALA A 31 0.05 -32.19 8.44
CA ALA A 31 1.27 -32.68 9.07
C ALA A 31 1.59 -31.93 10.37
N GLU A 32 2.38 -32.53 11.26
CA GLU A 32 2.79 -31.99 12.56
C GLU A 32 1.63 -31.69 13.54
N SER A 33 0.65 -32.58 13.60
CA SER A 33 -0.50 -32.45 14.53
C SER A 33 -0.40 -33.42 15.69
N ASP A 34 -0.61 -32.95 16.92
CA ASP A 34 -0.70 -33.80 18.11
C ASP A 34 -2.10 -34.40 18.24
N ILE A 35 -2.15 -35.70 18.48
CA ILE A 35 -3.37 -36.48 18.66
C ILE A 35 -3.51 -36.85 20.14
N TYR A 36 -4.65 -36.50 20.71
CA TYR A 36 -5.01 -36.80 22.09
C TYR A 36 -6.16 -37.81 22.11
N ILE A 37 -6.04 -38.80 22.99
CA ILE A 37 -7.09 -39.77 23.27
C ILE A 37 -7.45 -39.63 24.74
N ASN A 38 -8.70 -39.23 25.02
CA ASN A 38 -9.19 -38.93 26.37
C ASN A 38 -8.33 -37.89 27.13
N GLY A 39 -7.77 -36.92 26.40
CA GLY A 39 -6.95 -35.84 26.96
C GLY A 39 -5.45 -36.16 27.09
N GLU A 40 -5.02 -37.38 26.78
CA GLU A 40 -3.61 -37.77 26.83
C GLU A 40 -2.98 -37.78 25.44
N VAL A 41 -1.79 -37.17 25.30
CA VAL A 41 -1.03 -37.19 24.03
C VAL A 41 -0.71 -38.63 23.68
N SER A 42 -1.25 -39.09 22.56
CA SER A 42 -1.11 -40.48 22.11
C SER A 42 -0.12 -40.61 20.95
N ALA A 43 -0.01 -39.58 20.10
CA ALA A 43 0.96 -39.53 19.00
C ALA A 43 1.06 -38.12 18.40
N THR A 44 2.12 -37.87 17.64
CA THR A 44 2.25 -36.72 16.74
C THR A 44 2.22 -37.22 15.29
N PHE A 45 1.31 -36.70 14.49
CA PHE A 45 1.17 -36.99 13.07
C PHE A 45 2.18 -36.15 12.29
N TYR A 46 3.17 -36.77 11.65
CA TYR A 46 4.09 -36.09 10.72
C TYR A 46 3.59 -36.26 9.28
N ASP A 47 4.07 -37.28 8.57
CA ASP A 47 3.71 -37.51 7.16
C ASP A 47 2.92 -38.82 6.94
N GLU A 48 2.81 -39.67 7.96
CA GLU A 48 2.12 -40.96 7.86
C GLU A 48 0.83 -41.02 8.71
N PRO A 49 -0.24 -41.66 8.19
CA PRO A 49 -1.45 -41.98 8.96
C PRO A 49 -1.12 -42.66 10.29
N VAL A 50 -1.48 -42.01 11.40
CA VAL A 50 -1.30 -42.59 12.72
C VAL A 50 -2.39 -43.64 12.95
N GLN A 51 -1.97 -44.81 13.44
CA GLN A 51 -2.85 -45.93 13.73
C GLN A 51 -2.83 -46.24 15.22
N PHE A 52 -4.00 -46.42 15.80
CA PHE A 52 -4.19 -46.77 17.20
C PHE A 52 -4.97 -48.07 17.30
N ILE A 53 -4.64 -48.86 18.31
CA ILE A 53 -5.44 -49.99 18.74
C ILE A 53 -6.14 -49.58 20.03
N LEU A 54 -7.47 -49.48 19.99
CA LEU A 54 -8.28 -49.08 21.12
C LEU A 54 -9.17 -50.25 21.57
N PRO A 55 -9.26 -50.53 22.88
CA PRO A 55 -10.25 -51.48 23.37
C PRO A 55 -11.68 -50.96 23.11
N PRO A 56 -12.71 -51.81 23.23
CA PRO A 56 -14.09 -51.38 23.06
C PRO A 56 -14.47 -50.31 24.10
N GLY A 57 -15.00 -49.18 23.65
CA GLY A 57 -15.29 -48.03 24.52
C GLY A 57 -15.61 -46.75 23.77
N GLU A 58 -15.86 -45.68 24.53
CA GLU A 58 -15.99 -44.32 24.00
C GLU A 58 -14.70 -43.55 24.25
N TYR A 59 -14.16 -42.96 23.19
CA TYR A 59 -12.91 -42.23 23.20
C TYR A 59 -13.14 -40.82 22.68
N LEU A 60 -12.72 -39.83 23.44
CA LEU A 60 -12.61 -38.48 22.94
C LEU A 60 -11.32 -38.37 22.15
N ILE A 61 -11.42 -38.20 20.84
CA ILE A 61 -10.29 -37.95 19.96
C ILE A 61 -10.19 -36.44 19.73
N GLU A 62 -9.05 -35.86 20.07
CA GLU A 62 -8.74 -34.47 19.77
C GLU A 62 -7.48 -34.43 18.90
N VAL A 63 -7.48 -33.58 17.88
CA VAL A 63 -6.28 -33.33 17.08
C VAL A 63 -6.00 -31.84 17.16
N LYS A 64 -4.80 -31.49 17.60
CA LYS A 64 -4.33 -30.11 17.75
C LYS A 64 -3.12 -29.89 16.86
N LYS A 65 -3.07 -28.76 16.18
CA LYS A 65 -1.88 -28.34 15.43
C LYS A 65 -1.55 -26.91 15.77
N GLU A 66 -0.30 -26.62 16.12
CA GLU A 66 0.17 -25.24 16.25
C GLU A 66 0.80 -24.79 14.92
N TYR A 67 0.44 -23.60 14.44
CA TYR A 67 0.94 -23.08 13.16
C TYR A 67 2.15 -22.15 13.29
N GLY A 68 2.77 -22.05 14.47
CA GLY A 68 3.92 -21.17 14.75
C GLY A 68 3.61 -19.66 14.75
N ASP A 69 2.54 -19.23 14.10
CA ASP A 69 2.03 -17.86 14.16
C ASP A 69 1.31 -17.56 15.49
N GLY A 70 1.03 -18.58 16.31
CA GLY A 70 0.26 -18.50 17.55
C GLY A 70 -1.21 -18.88 17.38
N SER A 71 -1.62 -19.30 16.19
CA SER A 71 -2.91 -19.96 15.96
C SER A 71 -2.77 -21.48 16.09
N TYR A 72 -3.90 -22.14 16.33
CA TYR A 72 -3.98 -23.59 16.30
C TYR A 72 -5.17 -24.09 15.49
N GLY A 73 -4.97 -25.25 14.87
CA GLY A 73 -6.05 -26.04 14.31
C GLY A 73 -6.60 -26.94 15.41
N TYR A 74 -7.91 -27.01 15.54
CA TYR A 74 -8.56 -27.93 16.47
C TYR A 74 -9.61 -28.80 15.78
N PHE A 75 -9.53 -30.11 16.04
CA PHE A 75 -10.56 -31.09 15.71
C PHE A 75 -10.93 -31.88 16.97
N LYS A 76 -12.22 -32.09 17.20
CA LYS A 76 -12.75 -32.85 18.34
C LYS A 76 -13.88 -33.76 17.90
N ARG A 77 -13.80 -35.05 18.24
CA ARG A 77 -14.87 -36.01 17.99
C ARG A 77 -14.89 -37.12 19.03
N VAL A 78 -16.08 -37.51 19.47
CA VAL A 78 -16.26 -38.74 20.25
C VAL A 78 -16.34 -39.93 19.29
N LEU A 79 -15.44 -40.89 19.48
CA LEU A 79 -15.37 -42.14 18.74
C LEU A 79 -15.89 -43.29 19.61
N LYS A 80 -16.89 -44.03 19.11
CA LYS A 80 -17.35 -45.28 19.72
C LYS A 80 -16.59 -46.44 19.07
N ALA A 81 -15.63 -47.04 19.78
CA ALA A 81 -14.95 -48.26 19.37
C ALA A 81 -15.84 -49.47 19.72
N GLY A 82 -16.40 -50.11 18.69
CA GLY A 82 -17.33 -51.25 18.79
C GLY A 82 -16.64 -52.62 18.63
N LYS A 83 -17.40 -53.67 18.30
CA LYS A 83 -16.86 -55.04 18.14
C LYS A 83 -16.34 -55.33 16.73
N ILE A 84 -15.12 -55.91 16.70
CA ILE A 84 -14.42 -56.67 15.65
C ILE A 84 -14.12 -55.91 14.34
N ASP A 85 -12.82 -55.64 14.12
CA ASP A 85 -12.17 -55.30 12.83
C ASP A 85 -12.71 -54.09 12.04
N THR A 86 -13.34 -53.13 12.72
CA THR A 86 -13.84 -51.92 12.08
C THR A 86 -12.73 -50.87 11.95
N LYS A 87 -12.17 -50.71 10.74
CA LYS A 87 -11.30 -49.57 10.42
C LYS A 87 -12.13 -48.29 10.33
N VAL A 88 -12.00 -47.41 11.32
CA VAL A 88 -12.66 -46.09 11.29
C VAL A 88 -11.66 -45.05 10.80
N ALA A 89 -11.87 -44.53 9.59
CA ALA A 89 -11.13 -43.38 9.07
C ALA A 89 -11.70 -42.08 9.62
N ILE A 90 -10.86 -41.27 10.27
CA ILE A 90 -11.22 -39.93 10.73
C ILE A 90 -10.46 -38.94 9.86
N LYS A 91 -11.19 -38.13 9.09
CA LYS A 91 -10.64 -36.95 8.41
C LYS A 91 -10.81 -35.76 9.35
N ALA A 92 -9.71 -35.28 9.92
CA ALA A 92 -9.73 -34.11 10.80
C ALA A 92 -9.67 -32.84 9.94
N GLU A 93 -10.78 -32.10 9.83
CA GLU A 93 -10.79 -30.79 9.17
C GLU A 93 -10.61 -29.70 10.25
N PHE A 94 -9.48 -29.00 10.20
CA PHE A 94 -9.14 -28.03 11.23
C PHE A 94 -9.91 -26.72 11.08
N LYS A 95 -10.53 -26.28 12.18
CA LYS A 95 -10.90 -24.87 12.32
C LYS A 95 -9.70 -24.13 12.90
N LYS A 96 -9.19 -23.14 12.15
CA LYS A 96 -8.11 -22.28 12.60
C LYS A 96 -8.66 -21.34 13.68
N GLU A 97 -8.23 -21.54 14.90
CA GLU A 97 -8.50 -20.67 16.04
C GLU A 97 -7.23 -19.90 16.39
N PHE A 98 -7.39 -18.65 16.78
CA PHE A 98 -6.29 -17.74 17.03
C PHE A 98 -6.25 -17.44 18.53
N THR A 99 -5.09 -17.64 19.15
CA THR A 99 -4.93 -17.45 20.60
C THR A 99 -5.00 -15.98 21.00
N HIS A 100 -5.15 -15.75 22.30
CA HIS A 100 -5.02 -14.43 22.90
C HIS A 100 -3.68 -13.76 22.54
N ASP A 101 -2.57 -14.49 22.64
CA ASP A 101 -1.22 -14.00 22.32
C ASP A 101 -1.05 -13.67 20.84
N TYR A 102 -1.68 -14.43 19.95
CA TYR A 102 -1.70 -14.13 18.51
C TYR A 102 -2.23 -12.73 18.24
N TYR A 103 -3.41 -12.40 18.79
CA TYR A 103 -4.01 -11.08 18.59
C TYR A 103 -3.20 -9.99 19.29
N LEU A 104 -2.66 -10.28 20.48
CA LEU A 104 -1.86 -9.32 21.23
C LEU A 104 -0.59 -8.91 20.47
N LYS A 105 0.10 -9.83 19.80
CA LYS A 105 1.28 -9.52 18.96
C LYS A 105 0.95 -8.59 17.78
N ARG A 106 -0.30 -8.55 17.33
CA ARG A 106 -0.76 -7.74 16.20
C ARG A 106 -1.26 -6.35 16.60
N THR A 107 -1.31 -6.04 17.90
CA THR A 107 -1.74 -4.72 18.38
C THR A 107 -0.73 -3.62 18.10
N ASN A 108 0.39 -3.92 17.43
CA ASN A 108 1.32 -2.93 16.88
C ASN A 108 0.78 -2.25 15.60
N THR A 109 -0.36 -2.71 15.08
CA THR A 109 -1.09 -2.08 13.98
C THR A 109 -2.49 -1.69 14.45
N LEU A 110 -3.06 -0.62 13.90
CA LEU A 110 -4.42 -0.19 14.24
C LEU A 110 -5.45 -1.31 14.00
N ALA A 111 -5.45 -1.92 12.83
CA ALA A 111 -6.36 -3.01 12.49
C ALA A 111 -6.22 -4.24 13.42
N GLY A 112 -4.99 -4.61 13.78
CA GLY A 112 -4.77 -5.71 14.71
C GLY A 112 -5.21 -5.38 16.13
N ALA A 113 -5.02 -4.14 16.57
CA ALA A 113 -5.49 -3.65 17.86
C ALA A 113 -7.02 -3.60 17.95
N GLU A 114 -7.72 -3.16 16.90
CA GLU A 114 -9.18 -3.21 16.83
C GLU A 114 -9.71 -4.64 16.86
N SER A 115 -9.11 -5.54 16.06
CA SER A 115 -9.50 -6.96 16.06
C SER A 115 -9.29 -7.63 17.41
N TYR A 116 -8.22 -7.25 18.13
CA TYR A 116 -7.99 -7.72 19.50
C TYR A 116 -9.10 -7.25 20.45
N LEU A 117 -9.50 -5.97 20.40
CA LEU A 117 -10.52 -5.40 21.29
C LEU A 117 -11.92 -5.98 21.03
N GLU A 118 -12.23 -6.33 19.79
CA GLU A 118 -13.47 -7.00 19.42
C GLU A 118 -13.58 -8.39 20.05
N ARG A 119 -12.47 -9.15 20.06
CA ARG A 119 -12.45 -10.54 20.53
C ARG A 119 -12.25 -10.67 22.04
N PHE A 120 -11.48 -9.76 22.64
CA PHE A 120 -11.10 -9.83 24.06
C PHE A 120 -11.39 -8.51 24.78
N PRO A 121 -12.65 -8.04 24.83
CA PRO A 121 -13.01 -6.75 25.39
C PRO A 121 -12.66 -6.63 26.88
N ASP A 122 -12.65 -7.74 27.62
CA ASP A 122 -12.42 -7.75 29.08
C ASP A 122 -11.00 -8.21 29.48
N SER A 123 -10.07 -8.25 28.54
CA SER A 123 -8.68 -8.62 28.85
C SER A 123 -7.98 -7.59 29.75
N LYS A 124 -7.04 -8.05 30.57
CA LYS A 124 -6.15 -7.18 31.36
C LYS A 124 -5.36 -6.17 30.53
N PHE A 125 -5.14 -6.46 29.24
CA PHE A 125 -4.46 -5.54 28.31
C PHE A 125 -5.41 -4.59 27.57
N THR A 126 -6.74 -4.75 27.70
CA THR A 126 -7.72 -3.89 27.04
C THR A 126 -7.45 -2.40 27.27
N PRO A 127 -7.14 -1.91 28.48
CA PRO A 127 -6.87 -0.48 28.67
C PRO A 127 -5.70 0.01 27.83
N GLN A 128 -4.59 -0.74 27.78
CA GLN A 128 -3.40 -0.39 27.00
C GLN A 128 -3.69 -0.40 25.48
N VAL A 129 -4.45 -1.39 25.00
CA VAL A 129 -4.79 -1.49 23.58
C VAL A 129 -5.79 -0.40 23.17
N ARG A 130 -6.76 -0.05 24.03
CA ARG A 130 -7.66 1.10 23.79
C ARG A 130 -6.90 2.42 23.71
N ASP A 131 -5.95 2.63 24.63
CA ASP A 131 -5.08 3.81 24.63
C ASP A 131 -4.24 3.89 23.35
N PHE A 132 -3.71 2.76 22.87
CA PHE A 132 -3.04 2.67 21.57
C PHE A 132 -3.99 3.05 20.42
N VAL A 133 -5.15 2.41 20.31
CA VAL A 133 -6.12 2.66 19.21
C VAL A 133 -6.57 4.11 19.19
N GLU A 134 -6.92 4.69 20.35
CA GLU A 134 -7.32 6.08 20.44
C GLU A 134 -6.19 7.02 20.00
N ARG A 135 -4.95 6.77 20.45
CA ARG A 135 -3.79 7.56 20.05
C ARG A 135 -3.56 7.47 18.54
N GLU A 136 -3.64 6.29 17.94
CA GLU A 136 -3.46 6.12 16.49
C GLU A 136 -4.53 6.87 15.70
N TYR A 137 -5.81 6.81 16.09
CA TYR A 137 -6.86 7.63 15.47
C TYR A 137 -6.61 9.12 15.65
N ALA A 138 -6.17 9.54 16.84
CA ALA A 138 -5.81 10.93 17.09
C ALA A 138 -4.60 11.36 16.27
N THR A 139 -3.62 10.49 16.03
CA THR A 139 -2.46 10.78 15.17
C THR A 139 -2.88 10.90 13.71
N GLN A 140 -3.75 10.01 13.23
CA GLN A 140 -4.27 10.01 11.86
C GLN A 140 -5.26 11.16 11.57
N ALA A 141 -5.76 11.85 12.59
CA ALA A 141 -6.67 13.00 12.47
C ALA A 141 -6.00 14.26 11.89
N THR A 142 -5.36 14.18 10.72
CA THR A 142 -4.65 15.28 10.06
C THR A 142 -5.53 16.08 9.10
N THR A 143 -6.70 15.56 8.75
CA THR A 143 -7.74 16.23 7.95
C THR A 143 -8.93 16.61 8.83
N ILE A 144 -9.84 17.45 8.31
CA ILE A 144 -11.03 17.83 9.09
C ILE A 144 -11.98 16.64 9.20
N GLU A 145 -12.10 15.81 8.16
CA GLU A 145 -12.88 14.57 8.17
C GLU A 145 -12.36 13.60 9.20
N ASP A 146 -11.06 13.36 9.24
CA ASP A 146 -10.46 12.43 10.20
C ASP A 146 -10.58 12.99 11.63
N ALA A 147 -10.46 14.30 11.81
CA ALA A 147 -10.73 14.96 13.08
C ALA A 147 -12.21 14.82 13.50
N LYS A 148 -13.16 15.01 12.57
CA LYS A 148 -14.61 14.77 12.81
C LYS A 148 -14.86 13.31 13.18
N ALA A 149 -14.25 12.36 12.46
CA ALA A 149 -14.37 10.93 12.71
C ALA A 149 -13.84 10.58 14.10
N TYR A 150 -12.64 11.06 14.45
CA TYR A 150 -12.05 10.89 15.78
C TYR A 150 -12.97 11.48 16.86
N LEU A 151 -13.43 12.73 16.72
CA LEU A 151 -14.26 13.41 17.72
C LEU A 151 -15.64 12.78 17.86
N THR A 152 -16.16 12.15 16.81
CA THR A 152 -17.42 11.38 16.85
C THR A 152 -17.22 10.06 17.59
N ARG A 153 -16.10 9.37 17.32
CA ARG A 153 -15.77 8.08 17.94
C ARG A 153 -15.35 8.21 19.40
N TYR A 154 -14.64 9.30 19.73
CA TYR A 154 -14.11 9.59 21.06
C TYR A 154 -14.54 10.99 21.54
N PRO A 155 -15.84 11.22 21.79
CA PRO A 155 -16.37 12.54 22.15
C PRO A 155 -15.81 13.09 23.47
N ASN A 156 -15.29 12.20 24.32
CA ASN A 156 -14.59 12.49 25.57
C ASN A 156 -13.17 11.89 25.58
N GLY A 157 -12.58 11.67 24.41
CA GLY A 157 -11.25 11.08 24.26
C GLY A 157 -10.15 11.91 24.92
N ARG A 158 -9.10 11.24 25.39
CA ARG A 158 -7.90 11.84 25.97
C ARG A 158 -7.24 12.84 25.01
N TYR A 159 -7.30 12.58 23.70
CA TYR A 159 -6.68 13.43 22.69
C TYR A 159 -7.64 14.47 22.08
N LYS A 160 -8.89 14.58 22.56
CA LYS A 160 -9.88 15.55 22.07
C LYS A 160 -9.34 16.97 21.95
N SER A 161 -8.73 17.49 23.01
CA SER A 161 -8.19 18.85 23.01
C SER A 161 -7.05 18.98 22.00
N ALA A 162 -6.16 17.99 21.92
CA ALA A 162 -5.06 17.99 20.95
C ALA A 162 -5.57 17.98 19.50
N VAL A 163 -6.59 17.18 19.18
CA VAL A 163 -7.22 17.15 17.85
C VAL A 163 -7.95 18.46 17.55
N MET A 164 -8.69 19.02 18.51
CA MET A 164 -9.39 20.30 18.35
C MET A 164 -8.45 21.50 18.15
N GLU A 165 -7.28 21.45 18.78
CA GLU A 165 -6.22 22.47 18.66
C GLU A 165 -5.22 22.19 17.54
N ARG A 166 -5.43 21.11 16.77
CA ARG A 166 -4.55 20.81 15.63
C ARG A 166 -4.79 21.81 14.51
N ASP A 167 -3.67 22.22 13.92
CA ASP A 167 -3.60 23.07 12.76
C ASP A 167 -3.79 22.23 11.49
N ILE A 168 -4.81 22.56 10.70
CA ILE A 168 -5.02 21.99 9.37
C ILE A 168 -4.70 23.07 8.36
N PHE A 169 -3.71 22.79 7.51
CA PHE A 169 -3.26 23.71 6.47
C PHE A 169 -4.26 23.69 5.32
N LEU A 170 -4.97 24.80 5.16
CA LEU A 170 -5.91 24.98 4.04
C LEU A 170 -5.34 25.90 2.96
N VAL A 171 -4.27 26.64 3.28
CA VAL A 171 -3.64 27.58 2.37
C VAL A 171 -2.11 27.50 2.48
N SER A 172 -1.43 27.44 1.34
CA SER A 172 0.01 27.65 1.26
C SER A 172 0.36 28.68 0.18
N VAL A 173 1.35 29.53 0.48
CA VAL A 173 1.94 30.47 -0.48
C VAL A 173 3.36 30.00 -0.75
N TYR A 174 3.65 29.71 -2.01
CA TYR A 174 4.99 29.45 -2.49
C TYR A 174 5.51 30.70 -3.19
N LYS A 175 6.71 31.15 -2.86
CA LYS A 175 7.40 32.24 -3.55
C LYS A 175 8.75 31.76 -4.06
N GLU A 176 9.01 31.95 -5.34
CA GLU A 176 10.31 31.74 -5.98
C GLU A 176 10.86 33.07 -6.46
N GLU A 177 12.14 33.32 -6.17
CA GLU A 177 12.82 34.55 -6.58
C GLU A 177 14.07 34.20 -7.36
N ARG A 178 14.09 34.56 -8.64
CA ARG A 178 15.19 34.31 -9.57
C ARG A 178 15.41 35.53 -10.45
N ASP A 179 16.63 36.07 -10.45
CA ASP A 179 17.02 37.22 -11.29
C ASP A 179 16.09 38.44 -11.18
N GLY A 180 15.55 38.67 -9.98
CA GLY A 180 14.59 39.74 -9.71
C GLY A 180 13.16 39.49 -10.22
N VAL A 181 12.92 38.34 -10.86
CA VAL A 181 11.56 37.84 -11.13
C VAL A 181 11.06 37.15 -9.86
N VAL A 182 9.93 37.60 -9.37
CA VAL A 182 9.23 37.00 -8.23
C VAL A 182 8.00 36.29 -8.74
N GLU A 183 7.97 34.98 -8.54
CA GLU A 183 6.83 34.13 -8.81
C GLU A 183 6.16 33.77 -7.49
N THR A 184 4.83 33.78 -7.45
CA THR A 184 4.04 33.42 -6.28
C THR A 184 2.93 32.48 -6.68
N ASN A 185 2.87 31.31 -6.05
CA ASN A 185 1.74 30.39 -6.13
C ASN A 185 0.96 30.42 -4.82
N HIS A 186 -0.37 30.50 -4.90
CA HIS A 186 -1.26 30.37 -3.76
C HIS A 186 -2.16 29.15 -3.96
N TYR A 187 -2.06 28.20 -3.04
CA TYR A 187 -2.80 26.95 -3.06
C TYR A 187 -3.90 26.98 -2.01
N GLU A 188 -5.08 26.49 -2.35
CA GLU A 188 -6.21 26.31 -1.43
C GLU A 188 -6.64 24.84 -1.48
N TYR A 189 -6.87 24.22 -0.33
CA TYR A 189 -7.24 22.81 -0.20
C TYR A 189 -8.61 22.66 0.46
N ASN A 190 -9.31 21.57 0.15
CA ASN A 190 -10.52 21.19 0.88
C ASN A 190 -10.17 20.51 2.21
N GLU A 191 -11.23 20.16 2.93
CA GLU A 191 -11.17 19.51 4.23
C GLU A 191 -10.36 18.20 4.22
N GLN A 192 -10.42 17.45 3.09
CA GLN A 192 -9.73 16.19 2.82
C GLN A 192 -8.28 16.37 2.32
N GLY A 193 -7.77 17.61 2.24
CA GLY A 193 -6.42 17.90 1.75
C GLY A 193 -6.27 17.86 0.22
N GLN A 194 -7.38 17.85 -0.53
CA GLN A 194 -7.37 17.89 -1.99
C GLN A 194 -7.28 19.34 -2.48
N LEU A 195 -6.45 19.59 -3.49
CA LEU A 195 -6.23 20.93 -4.04
C LEU A 195 -7.51 21.45 -4.70
N LEU A 196 -8.13 22.51 -4.18
CA LEU A 196 -9.29 23.19 -4.78
C LEU A 196 -8.87 24.27 -5.77
N LYS A 197 -7.79 24.98 -5.48
CA LYS A 197 -7.37 26.13 -6.29
C LYS A 197 -5.87 26.35 -6.22
N ASP A 198 -5.31 26.75 -7.35
CA ASP A 198 -3.91 27.13 -7.53
C ASP A 198 -3.88 28.47 -8.28
N THR A 199 -3.18 29.45 -7.73
CA THR A 199 -3.14 30.83 -8.20
C THR A 199 -1.69 31.25 -8.39
N TYR A 200 -1.22 31.24 -9.63
CA TYR A 200 0.14 31.65 -10.01
C TYR A 200 0.18 33.10 -10.47
N LYS A 201 1.03 33.92 -9.87
CA LYS A 201 1.33 35.29 -10.27
C LYS A 201 2.83 35.49 -10.42
N SER A 202 3.26 36.11 -11.50
CA SER A 202 4.64 36.55 -11.69
C SER A 202 4.72 38.08 -11.60
N SER A 203 5.87 38.61 -11.17
CA SER A 203 6.15 40.03 -11.11
C SER A 203 6.13 40.73 -12.47
N ASP A 204 6.21 39.97 -13.57
CA ASP A 204 6.02 40.47 -14.94
C ASP A 204 4.54 40.73 -15.32
N GLY A 205 3.61 40.45 -14.40
CA GLY A 205 2.18 40.62 -14.59
C GLY A 205 1.46 39.40 -15.18
N TYR A 206 2.16 38.30 -15.47
CA TYR A 206 1.52 37.05 -15.83
C TYR A 206 0.74 36.49 -14.63
N TRP A 207 -0.49 36.06 -14.92
CA TRP A 207 -1.43 35.53 -13.94
C TRP A 207 -2.17 34.33 -14.53
N LYS A 208 -2.27 33.25 -13.74
CA LYS A 208 -3.02 32.04 -14.08
C LYS A 208 -3.69 31.47 -12.83
N LYS A 209 -5.00 31.20 -12.91
CA LYS A 209 -5.75 30.43 -11.91
C LYS A 209 -6.01 29.04 -12.42
N GLN A 210 -5.97 28.07 -11.54
CA GLN A 210 -6.54 26.76 -11.76
C GLN A 210 -7.52 26.45 -10.64
N THR A 211 -8.68 25.89 -10.98
CA THR A 211 -9.65 25.39 -10.00
C THR A 211 -9.93 23.93 -10.29
N TYR A 212 -10.12 23.15 -9.24
CA TYR A 212 -10.28 21.70 -9.29
C TYR A 212 -11.54 21.33 -8.52
N ASN A 213 -12.35 20.45 -9.10
CA ASN A 213 -13.54 19.90 -8.47
C ASN A 213 -13.43 18.39 -8.41
N TYR A 214 -14.02 17.79 -7.40
CA TYR A 214 -13.97 16.35 -7.14
C TYR A 214 -15.39 15.78 -7.11
N ASN A 215 -15.55 14.50 -7.44
CA ASN A 215 -16.81 13.78 -7.27
C ASN A 215 -16.94 13.23 -5.84
N ASP A 216 -18.06 12.57 -5.54
CA ASP A 216 -18.36 12.03 -4.19
C ASP A 216 -17.39 10.92 -3.73
N GLN A 217 -16.62 10.34 -4.65
CA GLN A 217 -15.56 9.37 -4.34
C GLN A 217 -14.20 10.05 -4.09
N GLY A 218 -14.14 11.38 -4.14
CA GLY A 218 -12.90 12.16 -4.03
C GLY A 218 -12.03 12.11 -5.29
N LEU A 219 -12.54 11.68 -6.45
CA LEU A 219 -11.80 11.66 -7.72
C LEU A 219 -11.99 12.99 -8.47
N LEU A 220 -10.93 13.51 -9.10
CA LEU A 220 -10.98 14.78 -9.84
C LEU A 220 -12.02 14.69 -10.96
N SER A 221 -13.05 15.53 -10.95
CA SER A 221 -14.14 15.52 -11.92
C SER A 221 -14.00 16.63 -12.97
N ASP A 222 -13.46 17.79 -12.59
CA ASP A 222 -13.32 18.96 -13.45
C ASP A 222 -12.10 19.80 -13.04
N LYS A 223 -11.40 20.35 -14.04
CA LYS A 223 -10.29 21.30 -13.85
C LYS A 223 -10.47 22.46 -14.81
N ARG A 224 -10.37 23.69 -14.32
CA ARG A 224 -10.48 24.90 -15.14
C ARG A 224 -9.23 25.74 -15.05
N VAL A 225 -8.85 26.40 -16.14
CA VAL A 225 -7.72 27.34 -16.19
C VAL A 225 -8.23 28.71 -16.60
N GLU A 226 -8.07 29.67 -15.70
CA GLU A 226 -8.43 31.07 -15.90
C GLU A 226 -7.16 31.88 -16.21
N ARG A 227 -7.23 32.75 -17.22
CA ARG A 227 -6.19 33.74 -17.53
C ARG A 227 -6.85 35.08 -17.74
N LYS A 228 -6.34 36.13 -17.10
CA LYS A 228 -6.91 37.50 -17.18
C LYS A 228 -8.43 37.57 -16.91
N GLY A 229 -8.94 36.76 -15.97
CA GLY A 229 -10.37 36.78 -15.62
C GLY A 229 -11.28 35.89 -16.48
N GLN A 230 -10.74 35.23 -17.52
CA GLN A 230 -11.51 34.40 -18.44
C GLN A 230 -11.08 32.94 -18.36
N VAL A 231 -12.05 32.01 -18.34
CA VAL A 231 -11.77 30.57 -18.41
C VAL A 231 -11.31 30.25 -19.83
N THR A 232 -10.04 29.91 -19.96
CA THR A 232 -9.40 29.60 -21.25
C THR A 232 -9.40 28.11 -21.54
N LEU A 233 -9.33 27.27 -20.51
CA LEU A 233 -9.33 25.81 -20.64
C LEU A 233 -10.23 25.16 -19.59
N LYS A 234 -10.86 24.06 -19.95
CA LYS A 234 -11.61 23.19 -19.05
C LYS A 234 -11.35 21.73 -19.42
N ASP A 235 -11.00 20.92 -18.44
CA ASP A 235 -10.82 19.48 -18.57
C ASP A 235 -11.88 18.78 -17.69
N VAL A 236 -12.60 17.80 -18.25
CA VAL A 236 -13.61 17.00 -17.55
C VAL A 236 -13.19 15.53 -17.55
N TYR A 237 -13.25 14.88 -16.40
CA TYR A 237 -12.75 13.53 -16.18
C TYR A 237 -13.90 12.58 -15.82
N SER A 238 -13.82 11.34 -16.28
CA SER A 238 -14.74 10.27 -15.87
C SER A 238 -13.99 8.98 -15.57
N TYR A 239 -14.58 8.15 -14.72
CA TYR A 239 -13.96 6.95 -14.18
C TYR A 239 -14.84 5.72 -14.44
N ASN A 240 -14.23 4.54 -14.49
CA ASN A 240 -14.95 3.27 -14.50
C ASN A 240 -15.35 2.84 -13.08
N GLU A 241 -16.02 1.69 -12.96
CA GLU A 241 -16.52 1.16 -11.68
C GLU A 241 -15.41 0.83 -10.68
N ASN A 242 -14.18 0.60 -11.15
CA ASN A 242 -12.99 0.36 -10.32
C ASN A 242 -12.28 1.66 -9.91
N GLY A 243 -12.83 2.83 -10.27
CA GLY A 243 -12.20 4.14 -9.99
C GLY A 243 -11.02 4.48 -10.90
N LEU A 244 -10.79 3.72 -11.98
CA LEU A 244 -9.73 4.01 -12.96
C LEU A 244 -10.21 5.04 -13.99
N LEU A 245 -9.33 5.98 -14.38
CA LEU A 245 -9.65 7.05 -15.31
C LEU A 245 -10.05 6.46 -16.67
N LYS A 246 -11.28 6.68 -17.09
CA LYS A 246 -11.86 6.16 -18.33
C LYS A 246 -11.74 7.15 -19.49
N GLU A 247 -11.99 8.43 -19.22
CA GLU A 247 -12.05 9.46 -20.26
C GLU A 247 -11.66 10.85 -19.73
N GLU A 248 -10.97 11.62 -20.55
CA GLU A 248 -10.71 13.05 -20.41
C GLU A 248 -11.29 13.82 -21.61
N ARG A 249 -12.06 14.87 -21.33
CA ARG A 249 -12.60 15.78 -22.34
C ARG A 249 -12.04 17.17 -22.13
N HIS A 250 -11.38 17.71 -23.15
CA HIS A 250 -10.74 19.01 -23.10
C HIS A 250 -11.55 20.02 -23.90
N TYR A 251 -11.69 21.20 -23.32
CA TYR A 251 -12.39 22.34 -23.88
C TYR A 251 -11.46 23.56 -23.85
N GLN A 252 -11.47 24.35 -24.92
CA GLN A 252 -10.79 25.64 -25.00
C GLN A 252 -11.83 26.69 -25.33
N GLU A 253 -11.97 27.73 -24.50
CA GLU A 253 -13.02 28.75 -24.64
C GLU A 253 -14.42 28.11 -24.84
N ASP A 254 -14.73 27.13 -23.98
CA ASP A 254 -15.94 26.29 -24.02
C ASP A 254 -16.16 25.45 -25.29
N LYS A 255 -15.24 25.48 -26.25
CA LYS A 255 -15.28 24.61 -27.43
C LYS A 255 -14.58 23.31 -27.13
N TYR A 256 -15.24 22.20 -27.42
CA TYR A 256 -14.65 20.87 -27.30
C TYR A 256 -13.52 20.68 -28.32
N THR A 257 -12.31 20.40 -27.84
CA THR A 257 -11.10 20.33 -28.68
C THR A 257 -10.43 18.97 -28.68
N ARG A 258 -10.59 18.16 -27.62
CA ARG A 258 -9.90 16.87 -27.52
C ARG A 258 -10.61 15.89 -26.61
N ASN A 259 -10.56 14.62 -27.00
CA ASN A 259 -10.95 13.47 -26.19
C ASN A 259 -9.73 12.59 -25.94
N VAL A 260 -9.59 12.05 -24.73
CA VAL A 260 -8.66 10.97 -24.45
C VAL A 260 -9.41 9.86 -23.72
N SER A 261 -9.40 8.64 -24.24
CA SER A 261 -10.02 7.48 -23.59
C SER A 261 -8.99 6.41 -23.25
N TYR A 262 -9.31 5.59 -22.25
CA TYR A 262 -8.43 4.59 -21.68
C TYR A 262 -9.11 3.23 -21.53
N GLN A 263 -8.33 2.16 -21.74
CA GLN A 263 -8.74 0.78 -21.44
C GLN A 263 -7.71 0.12 -20.52
N TYR A 264 -8.17 -0.87 -19.76
CA TYR A 264 -7.37 -1.56 -18.75
C TYR A 264 -7.56 -3.07 -18.81
N ASP A 265 -6.54 -3.82 -18.43
CA ASP A 265 -6.64 -5.26 -18.17
C ASP A 265 -7.28 -5.54 -16.79
N SER A 266 -7.40 -6.82 -16.44
CA SER A 266 -7.97 -7.26 -15.16
C SER A 266 -7.07 -6.98 -13.94
N LYS A 267 -5.78 -6.70 -14.14
CA LYS A 267 -4.84 -6.29 -13.09
C LYS A 267 -4.85 -4.76 -12.88
N GLY A 268 -5.58 -4.02 -13.72
CA GLY A 268 -5.64 -2.55 -13.70
C GLY A 268 -4.52 -1.87 -14.48
N ASN A 269 -3.75 -2.60 -15.29
CA ASN A 269 -2.75 -2.01 -16.17
C ASN A 269 -3.44 -1.39 -17.39
N ARG A 270 -3.00 -0.20 -17.80
CA ARG A 270 -3.57 0.49 -18.98
C ARG A 270 -3.13 -0.21 -20.25
N THR A 271 -4.04 -0.82 -21.00
CA THR A 271 -3.76 -1.53 -22.26
C THR A 271 -3.90 -0.65 -23.50
N GLU A 272 -4.74 0.38 -23.45
CA GLU A 272 -4.97 1.30 -24.57
C GLU A 272 -5.10 2.76 -24.08
N LYS A 273 -4.59 3.69 -24.88
CA LYS A 273 -4.87 5.12 -24.81
C LYS A 273 -5.22 5.64 -26.20
N LEU A 274 -6.39 6.22 -26.36
CA LEU A 274 -6.84 6.80 -27.62
C LEU A 274 -7.02 8.30 -27.47
N ASN A 275 -6.30 9.10 -28.26
CA ASN A 275 -6.41 10.56 -28.27
C ASN A 275 -7.03 11.02 -29.59
N ARG A 276 -8.17 11.72 -29.52
CA ARG A 276 -8.87 12.26 -30.68
C ARG A 276 -8.98 13.78 -30.58
N THR A 277 -8.46 14.49 -31.58
CA THR A 277 -8.55 15.96 -31.64
C THR A 277 -9.75 16.40 -32.51
N VAL A 278 -10.46 17.43 -32.04
CA VAL A 278 -11.58 18.07 -32.73
C VAL A 278 -11.14 19.46 -33.18
N LEU A 279 -11.23 19.72 -34.49
CA LEU A 279 -10.98 21.04 -35.08
C LEU A 279 -12.22 21.47 -35.85
N TYR A 280 -12.76 22.65 -35.51
CA TYR A 280 -13.94 23.23 -36.16
C TYR A 280 -15.21 22.36 -36.10
N GLY A 281 -15.45 21.72 -34.94
CA GLY A 281 -16.64 20.90 -34.72
C GLY A 281 -16.62 19.53 -35.42
N ASN A 282 -15.54 19.19 -36.14
CA ASN A 282 -15.33 17.88 -36.74
C ASN A 282 -14.08 17.22 -36.18
N PHE A 283 -14.14 15.91 -35.91
CA PHE A 283 -12.95 15.13 -35.60
C PHE A 283 -12.04 15.14 -36.84
N ARG A 284 -10.84 15.70 -36.67
CA ARG A 284 -9.82 15.72 -37.70
C ARG A 284 -8.70 14.83 -37.19
N ASP A 285 -8.47 13.71 -37.88
CA ASP A 285 -7.47 12.71 -37.48
C ASP A 285 -6.02 13.21 -37.54
N PHE A 286 -5.80 14.47 -37.93
CA PHE A 286 -4.50 15.08 -38.16
C PHE A 286 -3.58 15.13 -36.93
N MET A 287 -4.12 14.95 -35.72
CA MET A 287 -3.35 14.88 -34.47
C MET A 287 -3.85 13.73 -33.57
N SER A 288 -4.62 12.79 -34.12
CA SER A 288 -5.19 11.69 -33.37
C SER A 288 -4.22 10.52 -33.35
N TYR A 289 -4.00 9.94 -32.18
CA TYR A 289 -3.12 8.79 -32.01
C TYR A 289 -3.77 7.72 -31.14
N LYS A 290 -3.43 6.47 -31.42
CA LYS A 290 -3.73 5.33 -30.57
C LYS A 290 -2.42 4.80 -30.00
N ILE A 291 -2.42 4.46 -28.71
CA ILE A 291 -1.28 3.85 -28.04
C ILE A 291 -1.74 2.56 -27.38
N ASP A 292 -1.09 1.45 -27.74
CA ASP A 292 -1.26 0.15 -27.12
C ASP A 292 -0.08 -0.15 -26.20
N TYR A 293 -0.36 -0.82 -25.09
CA TYR A 293 0.62 -1.20 -24.08
C TYR A 293 0.52 -2.70 -23.80
N GLU A 294 1.66 -3.36 -23.70
CA GLU A 294 1.75 -4.77 -23.28
C GLU A 294 2.64 -4.90 -22.05
N TYR A 295 2.24 -5.80 -21.15
CA TYR A 295 2.91 -6.02 -19.88
C TYR A 295 3.30 -7.49 -19.72
N ASP A 296 4.37 -7.76 -18.99
CA ASP A 296 4.68 -9.11 -18.52
C ASP A 296 3.80 -9.50 -17.32
N ASP A 297 3.96 -10.74 -16.82
CA ASP A 297 3.17 -11.24 -15.69
C ASP A 297 3.41 -10.49 -14.38
N ARG A 298 4.56 -9.82 -14.25
CA ARG A 298 4.94 -8.99 -13.09
C ARG A 298 4.41 -7.55 -13.20
N GLY A 299 3.79 -7.18 -14.32
CA GLY A 299 3.28 -5.84 -14.57
C GLY A 299 4.32 -4.87 -15.14
N ASN A 300 5.47 -5.34 -15.61
CA ASN A 300 6.44 -4.48 -16.29
C ASN A 300 5.99 -4.21 -17.73
N LEU A 301 6.09 -2.96 -18.19
CA LEU A 301 5.77 -2.57 -19.57
C LEU A 301 6.81 -3.15 -20.54
N ILE A 302 6.44 -4.15 -21.35
CA ILE A 302 7.34 -4.79 -22.32
C ILE A 302 7.23 -4.22 -23.72
N ARG A 303 6.09 -3.62 -24.08
CA ARG A 303 5.89 -2.94 -25.37
C ARG A 303 5.00 -1.71 -25.23
N LYS A 304 5.37 -0.65 -25.94
CA LYS A 304 4.51 0.51 -26.22
C LYS A 304 4.47 0.74 -27.73
N TYR A 305 3.30 0.65 -28.33
CA TYR A 305 3.08 0.94 -29.75
C TYR A 305 2.21 2.18 -29.90
N GLU A 306 2.65 3.17 -30.66
CA GLU A 306 1.96 4.45 -30.87
C GLU A 306 1.75 4.67 -32.36
N GLU A 307 0.50 4.78 -32.81
CA GLU A 307 0.12 4.94 -34.20
C GLU A 307 -0.65 6.25 -34.40
N HIS A 308 -0.27 7.00 -35.42
CA HIS A 308 -0.98 8.19 -35.86
C HIS A 308 -2.10 7.83 -36.84
N LEU A 309 -3.35 8.03 -36.42
CA LEU A 309 -4.52 7.44 -37.09
C LEU A 309 -4.76 7.95 -38.52
N LYS A 310 -4.19 9.10 -38.89
CA LYS A 310 -4.40 9.70 -40.22
C LYS A 310 -3.45 9.19 -41.29
N ASN A 311 -2.18 9.01 -40.96
CA ASN A 311 -1.13 8.68 -41.93
C ASN A 311 -0.51 7.30 -41.69
N GLY A 312 -0.85 6.64 -40.58
CA GLY A 312 -0.30 5.34 -40.22
C GLY A 312 1.16 5.41 -39.77
N ASP A 313 1.73 6.60 -39.56
CA ASP A 313 3.06 6.72 -38.95
C ASP A 313 3.01 6.09 -37.57
N TRP A 314 4.02 5.29 -37.23
CA TRP A 314 4.04 4.60 -35.95
C TRP A 314 5.40 4.65 -35.28
N LYS A 315 5.37 4.46 -33.96
CA LYS A 315 6.53 4.34 -33.08
C LYS A 315 6.33 3.18 -32.14
N GLN A 316 7.29 2.27 -32.08
CA GLN A 316 7.31 1.15 -31.16
C GLN A 316 8.49 1.28 -30.20
N PHE A 317 8.24 0.95 -28.95
CA PHE A 317 9.26 0.77 -27.93
C PHE A 317 9.14 -0.63 -27.35
N ASP A 318 10.22 -1.40 -27.38
CA ASP A 318 10.32 -2.69 -26.71
C ASP A 318 11.28 -2.57 -25.53
N TYR A 319 10.88 -3.11 -24.38
CA TYR A 319 11.61 -3.01 -23.12
C TYR A 319 11.97 -4.40 -22.64
N ARG A 320 13.17 -4.53 -22.06
CA ARG A 320 13.64 -5.77 -21.43
C ARG A 320 14.14 -5.47 -20.03
N TYR A 321 13.78 -6.34 -19.11
CA TYR A 321 14.14 -6.25 -17.71
C TYR A 321 14.98 -7.47 -17.30
N ASP A 322 15.82 -7.30 -16.29
CA ASP A 322 16.44 -8.43 -15.61
C ASP A 322 15.46 -9.09 -14.62
N GLU A 323 15.93 -10.14 -13.94
CA GLU A 323 15.12 -10.88 -12.97
C GLU A 323 14.71 -10.06 -11.74
N THR A 324 15.38 -8.94 -11.47
CA THR A 324 15.04 -8.01 -10.37
C THR A 324 14.02 -6.94 -10.79
N GLY A 325 13.66 -6.89 -12.09
CA GLY A 325 12.80 -5.85 -12.64
C GLY A 325 13.56 -4.59 -13.07
N PHE A 326 14.89 -4.63 -13.15
CA PHE A 326 15.69 -3.50 -13.63
C PHE A 326 15.70 -3.47 -15.17
N LEU A 327 15.43 -2.30 -15.77
CA LEU A 327 15.43 -2.12 -17.22
C LEU A 327 16.85 -2.24 -17.78
N ILE A 328 17.12 -3.30 -18.55
CA ILE A 328 18.44 -3.56 -19.15
C ILE A 328 18.53 -3.13 -20.62
N SER A 329 17.40 -3.03 -21.33
CA SER A 329 17.39 -2.62 -22.73
C SER A 329 16.08 -1.95 -23.13
N LYS A 330 16.19 -0.92 -23.98
CA LYS A 330 15.07 -0.27 -24.67
C LYS A 330 15.39 -0.19 -26.16
N ARG A 331 14.56 -0.76 -27.02
CA ARG A 331 14.62 -0.57 -28.47
C ARG A 331 13.55 0.42 -28.90
N LYS A 332 13.88 1.35 -29.77
CA LYS A 332 12.92 2.26 -30.42
C LYS A 332 12.93 1.98 -31.91
N GLN A 333 11.76 1.71 -32.46
CA GLN A 333 11.52 1.62 -33.89
C GLN A 333 10.48 2.67 -34.30
N GLU A 334 10.62 3.29 -35.45
CA GLU A 334 9.62 4.21 -35.99
C GLU A 334 9.60 4.17 -37.52
N GLN A 335 8.39 4.27 -38.08
CA GLN A 335 8.13 4.37 -39.51
C GLN A 335 7.43 5.70 -39.80
N GLY A 336 7.89 6.40 -40.84
CA GLY A 336 7.34 7.70 -41.25
C GLY A 336 8.33 8.47 -42.13
N TYR A 337 8.60 9.74 -41.79
CA TYR A 337 9.50 10.59 -42.59
C TYR A 337 10.94 10.06 -42.69
N ARG A 338 11.41 9.34 -41.65
CA ARG A 338 12.66 8.56 -41.67
C ARG A 338 12.47 7.32 -40.81
N ASP A 339 12.76 6.16 -41.39
CA ASP A 339 12.82 4.92 -40.63
C ASP A 339 13.99 4.99 -39.65
N PHE A 340 13.74 4.61 -38.40
CA PHE A 340 14.74 4.64 -37.35
C PHE A 340 14.61 3.42 -36.46
N ASP A 341 15.74 2.78 -36.15
CA ASP A 341 15.84 1.65 -35.25
C ASP A 341 17.09 1.82 -34.38
N LYS A 342 16.90 1.95 -33.07
CA LYS A 342 18.00 2.10 -32.11
C LYS A 342 17.74 1.35 -30.83
N THR A 343 18.75 0.63 -30.37
CA THR A 343 18.75 -0.05 -29.08
C THR A 343 19.63 0.71 -28.09
N TYR A 344 19.10 0.93 -26.89
CA TYR A 344 19.76 1.53 -25.75
C TYR A 344 19.93 0.46 -24.68
N ASN A 345 21.16 0.14 -24.34
CA ASN A 345 21.47 -0.80 -23.25
C ASN A 345 21.77 -0.01 -21.99
N TYR A 346 21.27 -0.49 -20.86
CA TYR A 346 21.44 0.14 -19.56
C TYR A 346 22.17 -0.82 -18.64
N THR A 347 23.20 -0.31 -17.98
CA THR A 347 23.86 -1.01 -16.89
C THR A 347 23.26 -0.51 -15.58
N LYS A 348 22.96 -1.44 -14.67
CA LYS A 348 22.51 -1.07 -13.33
C LYS A 348 23.61 -0.28 -12.63
N PRO A 349 23.34 0.95 -12.16
CA PRO A 349 24.36 1.70 -11.45
C PRO A 349 24.71 0.98 -10.16
N THR A 350 25.99 1.03 -9.78
CA THR A 350 26.43 0.55 -8.47
C THR A 350 26.27 1.70 -7.49
N ILE A 351 25.58 1.49 -6.37
CA ILE A 351 25.35 2.55 -5.38
C ILE A 351 25.90 2.10 -4.03
N GLU A 352 26.75 2.92 -3.45
CA GLU A 352 27.26 2.78 -2.09
C GLU A 352 26.59 3.80 -1.17
N TYR A 353 26.24 3.36 0.04
CA TYR A 353 25.58 4.18 1.05
C TYR A 353 26.42 4.24 2.31
N VAL A 354 26.55 5.42 2.89
CA VAL A 354 27.13 5.64 4.22
C VAL A 354 26.04 6.22 5.12
N ASN A 355 25.80 5.59 6.26
CA ASN A 355 24.83 6.04 7.25
C ASN A 355 25.52 6.50 8.53
N ASP A 356 24.88 7.38 9.29
CA ASP A 356 25.30 7.74 10.65
C ASP A 356 24.89 6.69 11.70
N ASP A 357 25.18 6.96 12.96
CA ASP A 357 24.88 6.09 14.11
C ASP A 357 23.37 5.93 14.39
N GLN A 358 22.55 6.84 13.85
CA GLN A 358 21.08 6.76 13.89
C GLN A 358 20.49 6.06 12.66
N GLY A 359 21.34 5.60 11.73
CA GLY A 359 20.93 4.92 10.50
C GLY A 359 20.42 5.87 9.41
N ARG A 360 20.70 7.18 9.51
CA ARG A 360 20.33 8.18 8.49
C ARG A 360 21.42 8.23 7.41
N LEU A 361 21.01 8.37 6.15
CA LEU A 361 21.92 8.44 5.00
C LEU A 361 22.72 9.75 5.01
N ILE A 362 24.06 9.68 5.13
CA ILE A 362 24.93 10.87 5.13
C ILE A 362 25.75 11.04 3.85
N GLU A 363 25.98 9.95 3.10
CA GLU A 363 26.62 9.98 1.78
C GLU A 363 26.05 8.87 0.90
N GLU A 364 25.78 9.18 -0.37
CA GLU A 364 25.60 8.18 -1.44
C GLU A 364 26.65 8.40 -2.53
N THR A 365 27.20 7.31 -3.06
CA THR A 365 28.10 7.32 -4.22
C THR A 365 27.51 6.46 -5.33
N ILE A 366 27.22 7.06 -6.48
CA ILE A 366 26.72 6.39 -7.68
C ILE A 366 27.90 6.13 -8.63
N ASP A 367 28.02 4.88 -9.04
CA ASP A 367 29.10 4.32 -9.83
C ASP A 367 30.47 4.64 -9.23
N PRO A 368 30.80 4.11 -8.03
CA PRO A 368 32.04 4.40 -7.32
C PRO A 368 33.30 4.11 -8.15
N ASP A 369 33.23 3.10 -9.02
CA ASP A 369 34.31 2.71 -9.94
C ASP A 369 34.35 3.54 -11.24
N SER A 370 33.38 4.43 -11.46
CA SER A 370 33.38 5.34 -12.61
C SER A 370 34.55 6.32 -12.52
N LYS A 371 35.05 6.77 -13.67
CA LYS A 371 36.00 7.90 -13.75
C LYS A 371 35.43 9.17 -13.10
N TYR A 372 34.10 9.29 -13.05
CA TYR A 372 33.38 10.43 -12.50
C TYR A 372 32.25 9.93 -11.60
N PRO A 373 32.56 9.43 -10.39
CA PRO A 373 31.53 8.99 -9.46
C PRO A 373 30.68 10.20 -9.06
N ILE A 374 29.36 9.99 -8.94
CA ILE A 374 28.46 11.04 -8.45
C ILE A 374 28.34 10.85 -6.93
N LYS A 375 28.83 11.83 -6.17
CA LYS A 375 28.66 11.82 -4.71
C LYS A 375 27.58 12.79 -4.27
N VAL A 376 26.75 12.39 -3.32
CA VAL A 376 25.79 13.29 -2.67
C VAL A 376 25.94 13.18 -1.16
N ASP A 377 26.19 14.30 -0.51
CA ASP A 377 26.20 14.39 0.96
C ASP A 377 24.86 14.89 1.48
N TYR A 378 24.52 14.44 2.67
CA TYR A 378 23.33 14.84 3.41
C TYR A 378 23.72 15.31 4.81
N ARG A 379 23.06 16.36 5.30
CA ARG A 379 23.21 16.82 6.69
C ARG A 379 21.85 16.99 7.34
N TYR A 380 21.78 16.67 8.62
CA TYR A 380 20.54 16.70 9.39
C TYR A 380 20.64 17.65 10.59
N SER A 381 19.50 18.20 11.01
CA SER A 381 19.33 18.87 12.29
C SER A 381 19.46 17.86 13.45
N SER A 382 19.52 18.37 14.67
CA SER A 382 19.45 17.54 15.88
C SER A 382 18.10 16.83 16.04
N SER A 383 17.02 17.33 15.43
CA SER A 383 15.71 16.66 15.39
C SER A 383 15.58 15.64 14.26
N GLY A 384 16.60 15.51 13.39
CA GLY A 384 16.61 14.55 12.29
C GLY A 384 16.04 15.06 10.97
N LEU A 385 15.77 16.36 10.85
CA LEU A 385 15.32 16.98 9.59
C LEU A 385 16.50 17.22 8.64
N LEU A 386 16.34 16.98 7.34
CA LEU A 386 17.39 17.23 6.35
C LEU A 386 17.61 18.73 6.17
N ILE A 387 18.78 19.26 6.51
CA ILE A 387 19.10 20.70 6.43
C ILE A 387 19.99 21.08 5.25
N GLU A 388 20.71 20.11 4.68
CA GLU A 388 21.56 20.34 3.50
C GLU A 388 21.66 19.08 2.65
N LYS A 389 21.55 19.24 1.33
CA LYS A 389 21.87 18.23 0.32
C LYS A 389 22.91 18.79 -0.63
N ASN A 390 24.03 18.10 -0.78
CA ASN A 390 25.15 18.57 -1.56
C ASN A 390 25.58 17.54 -2.60
N LYS A 391 25.26 17.79 -3.87
CA LYS A 391 25.68 16.92 -4.98
C LYS A 391 27.05 17.37 -5.48
N ARG A 392 28.10 16.59 -5.22
CA ARG A 392 29.46 16.79 -5.72
C ARG A 392 29.59 16.14 -7.10
N PHE A 393 29.42 16.95 -8.15
CA PHE A 393 29.77 16.61 -9.53
C PHE A 393 30.43 17.84 -10.18
N THR A 394 30.83 17.77 -11.45
CA THR A 394 31.52 18.87 -12.15
C THR A 394 30.78 20.22 -12.13
N ASP A 395 29.48 20.23 -11.82
CA ASP A 395 28.60 21.41 -11.74
C ASP A 395 27.93 21.58 -10.37
N GLY A 396 28.55 21.07 -9.30
CA GLY A 396 27.91 20.74 -8.03
C GLY A 396 26.78 21.66 -7.54
N ARG A 397 25.81 21.03 -6.86
CA ARG A 397 24.58 21.70 -6.44
C ARG A 397 24.38 21.48 -4.97
N ARG A 398 24.39 22.58 -4.23
CA ARG A 398 24.05 22.58 -2.81
C ARG A 398 22.67 23.17 -2.61
N ILE A 399 21.84 22.46 -1.87
CA ILE A 399 20.50 22.90 -1.46
C ILE A 399 20.49 22.94 0.06
N ARG A 400 20.01 24.03 0.63
CA ARG A 400 19.75 24.14 2.08
C ARG A 400 18.26 24.21 2.35
N TYR A 401 17.84 23.60 3.44
CA TYR A 401 16.44 23.51 3.85
C TYR A 401 16.26 24.21 5.21
N THR A 402 15.22 25.02 5.33
CA THR A 402 14.83 25.69 6.58
C THR A 402 13.41 25.27 6.96
N TYR A 403 13.19 25.02 8.25
CA TYR A 403 11.92 24.57 8.80
C TYR A 403 11.38 25.55 9.85
N ASP A 404 10.06 25.60 10.01
CA ASP A 404 9.43 26.30 11.13
C ASP A 404 9.45 25.46 12.43
N ALA A 405 8.90 26.00 13.52
CA ALA A 405 8.85 25.33 14.82
C ALA A 405 7.95 24.07 14.84
N SER A 406 7.09 23.91 13.83
CA SER A 406 6.24 22.75 13.62
C SER A 406 6.84 21.76 12.63
N GLU A 407 8.13 21.95 12.27
CA GLU A 407 8.90 21.12 11.33
C GLU A 407 8.37 21.15 9.89
N ASN A 408 7.63 22.19 9.50
CA ASN A 408 7.25 22.37 8.09
C ASN A 408 8.39 23.03 7.32
N LEU A 409 8.68 22.54 6.11
CA LEU A 409 9.68 23.15 5.22
C LEU A 409 9.20 24.53 4.76
N ILE A 410 9.89 25.59 5.19
CA ILE A 410 9.55 26.99 4.85
C ILE A 410 10.52 27.62 3.86
N GLU A 411 11.68 27.03 3.61
CA GLU A 411 12.63 27.55 2.63
C GLU A 411 13.54 26.47 2.03
N GLU A 412 13.82 26.58 0.73
CA GLU A 412 14.88 25.89 0.01
C GLU A 412 15.76 26.94 -0.67
N HIS A 413 17.04 26.92 -0.35
CA HIS A 413 18.03 27.83 -0.93
C HIS A 413 18.97 27.07 -1.85
N TYR A 414 19.02 27.45 -3.12
CA TYR A 414 19.82 26.78 -4.14
C TYR A 414 21.11 27.56 -4.42
N PHE A 415 22.23 26.87 -4.25
CA PHE A 415 23.57 27.36 -4.57
C PHE A 415 24.11 26.63 -5.81
N PRO A 416 24.27 27.32 -6.95
CA PRO A 416 24.94 26.80 -8.13
C PRO A 416 26.46 27.00 -8.04
N ASP A 417 27.23 26.10 -8.65
CA ASP A 417 28.70 26.11 -8.51
C ASP A 417 29.49 26.93 -9.54
N SER A 418 29.00 27.16 -10.77
CA SER A 418 29.79 27.88 -11.80
C SER A 418 29.04 28.94 -12.62
N ASP A 419 27.79 28.69 -13.03
CA ASP A 419 27.07 29.59 -13.96
C ASP A 419 25.54 29.64 -13.74
N GLY A 420 25.05 29.07 -12.64
CA GLY A 420 23.62 29.11 -12.32
C GLY A 420 23.25 30.33 -11.52
N ASP A 421 21.98 30.71 -11.56
CA ASP A 421 21.43 31.74 -10.68
C ASP A 421 21.13 31.13 -9.31
N THR A 422 21.54 31.81 -8.24
CA THR A 422 21.03 31.49 -6.91
C THR A 422 19.56 31.86 -6.87
N TYR A 423 18.72 30.93 -6.42
CA TYR A 423 17.31 31.22 -6.19
C TYR A 423 16.86 30.61 -4.88
N THR A 424 15.84 31.24 -4.30
CA THR A 424 15.21 30.80 -3.07
C THR A 424 13.76 30.45 -3.37
N LYS A 425 13.33 29.30 -2.87
CA LYS A 425 11.93 28.92 -2.78
C LYS A 425 11.52 29.04 -1.33
N SER A 426 10.40 29.70 -1.07
CA SER A 426 9.89 29.88 0.29
C SER A 426 8.42 29.51 0.36
N TRP A 427 8.01 28.92 1.48
CA TRP A 427 6.64 28.53 1.75
C TRP A 427 6.12 29.25 2.99
N GLN A 428 4.92 29.80 2.88
CA GLN A 428 4.15 30.28 4.01
C GLN A 428 2.90 29.43 4.12
N TYR A 429 2.69 28.83 5.29
CA TYR A 429 1.53 28.00 5.55
C TYR A 429 0.56 28.76 6.44
N GLN A 430 -0.70 28.81 6.02
CA GLN A 430 -1.78 29.28 6.86
C GLN A 430 -2.62 28.08 7.27
N SER A 431 -2.58 27.77 8.56
CA SER A 431 -3.38 26.74 9.19
C SER A 431 -4.60 27.32 9.89
N PHE A 432 -5.61 26.47 10.01
CA PHE A 432 -6.79 26.74 10.81
C PHE A 432 -6.94 25.65 11.86
N LYS A 433 -7.28 26.06 13.08
CA LYS A 433 -7.60 25.11 14.15
C LYS A 433 -8.87 24.34 13.79
N VAL A 434 -8.87 23.02 13.98
CA VAL A 434 -10.05 22.16 13.78
C VAL A 434 -11.30 22.75 14.45
N LYS A 435 -11.18 23.20 15.71
CA LYS A 435 -12.31 23.80 16.45
C LYS A 435 -12.95 25.00 15.76
N ASN A 436 -12.19 25.76 14.99
CA ASN A 436 -12.68 26.94 14.28
C ASN A 436 -13.45 26.53 13.01
N LEU A 437 -12.99 25.47 12.35
CA LEU A 437 -13.59 24.91 11.14
C LEU A 437 -14.91 24.21 11.47
N LEU A 438 -14.97 23.47 12.57
CA LEU A 438 -16.20 22.78 13.03
C LEU A 438 -17.33 23.73 13.46
N LYS A 439 -17.03 25.00 13.74
CA LYS A 439 -18.03 26.01 14.14
C LYS A 439 -18.67 26.73 12.97
N GLN A 440 -18.15 26.58 11.75
CA GLN A 440 -18.72 27.26 10.60
C GLN A 440 -20.09 26.64 10.26
N PRO A 441 -21.15 27.46 10.07
CA PRO A 441 -22.42 26.94 9.61
C PRO A 441 -22.23 26.21 8.28
N LYS A 442 -22.90 25.07 8.10
CA LYS A 442 -22.94 24.38 6.80
C LYS A 442 -23.57 25.35 5.80
N ASN A 443 -22.76 25.93 4.92
CA ASN A 443 -23.22 26.77 3.81
C ASN A 443 -23.87 25.92 2.72
#